data_AF-A0A060HNY9-F1
#
_entry.id   AF-A0A060HNY9-F1
#
_cell.length_a   1.000
_cell.length_b   1.000
_cell.length_c   1.000
_cell.angle_alpha   90.00
_cell.angle_beta   90.00
_cell.angle_gamma   90.00
#
_symmetry.space_group_name_H-M   'P 1'
#
loop_
_entity.id
_entity.type
_entity.pdbx_description
1 polymer ?
#
loop_
_entity_poly.entity_id
_entity_poly.type
_entity_poly.pdbx_seq_one_letter_code
_entity_poly.pdbx_strand_id
1 'polypeptide(L)'
;MFPIHDDAERIHGRPWLNYTLMGINIAVFIWQASVTSFFTDERALTEMFLMYGTVPDRLFSEWPGSAFTVVTSMFMHGGIAHIIGNMVFLWVFGDNIEDKFGRVKYILLYIGWGFAAALLHSAAAVSTGDGAIPAVGASGAISGVLGAYMVMFPRARIYTIITAFFIYTVRIPVLVYIPFWFALQLIFGVIGQFGPFGDSGVAYLAHVGGFIAGAVTGVFGRNFILPKLASLAGKGTTYKPPVKKVRPKIEDVVSETPPEVIEGPGYYEIIAEIKGVADASAIHATYEQESKLVRITANGSRRYEMAAKLPDTAAGATVESVQYLNGIARIRLAKIPS
;
A
#
# COMPACT_ATOMS: atom_id res chain seq x y z
N MET A 1 -9.28 -1.30 -11.82
CA MET A 1 -8.27 -1.89 -10.93
C MET A 1 -8.18 -1.01 -9.70
N PHE A 2 -8.50 -1.52 -8.53
CA PHE A 2 -8.60 -0.73 -7.30
C PHE A 2 -7.55 -1.22 -6.28
N PRO A 3 -6.56 -0.39 -5.88
CA PRO A 3 -5.54 -0.81 -4.95
C PRO A 3 -6.09 -0.77 -3.52
N ILE A 4 -5.80 -1.79 -2.71
CA ILE A 4 -6.25 -1.87 -1.31
C ILE A 4 -5.10 -1.56 -0.34
N HIS A 5 -3.94 -2.18 -0.60
CA HIS A 5 -2.73 -2.08 0.21
C HIS A 5 -1.56 -2.68 -0.58
N ASP A 6 -0.33 -2.56 -0.07
CA ASP A 6 0.88 -3.18 -0.62
C ASP A 6 1.53 -4.14 0.39
N ASP A 7 2.63 -4.79 0.01
CA ASP A 7 3.42 -5.67 0.90
C ASP A 7 4.73 -5.04 1.38
N ALA A 8 4.93 -3.73 1.21
CA ALA A 8 6.11 -3.06 1.73
C ALA A 8 6.05 -2.95 3.25
N GLU A 9 7.11 -3.40 3.91
CA GLU A 9 7.20 -3.37 5.36
C GLU A 9 7.41 -1.93 5.85
N ARG A 10 6.51 -1.46 6.72
CA ARG A 10 6.65 -0.18 7.41
C ARG A 10 7.53 -0.33 8.65
N ILE A 11 8.64 0.41 8.69
CA ILE A 11 9.69 0.23 9.70
C ILE A 11 9.50 1.19 10.89
N HIS A 12 8.85 2.34 10.67
CA HIS A 12 8.72 3.41 11.65
C HIS A 12 7.25 3.82 11.89
N GLY A 13 6.85 3.83 13.16
CA GLY A 13 5.69 4.55 13.67
C GLY A 13 4.35 4.36 12.92
N ARG A 14 3.42 5.29 13.20
CA ARG A 14 2.17 5.47 12.45
C ARG A 14 2.32 6.69 11.52
N PRO A 15 1.78 6.65 10.29
CA PRO A 15 1.91 7.70 9.28
C PRO A 15 0.94 8.87 9.56
N TRP A 16 1.15 9.55 10.68
CA TRP A 16 0.25 10.59 11.16
C TRP A 16 0.15 11.79 10.21
N LEU A 17 1.22 12.11 9.48
CA LEU A 17 1.16 13.20 8.52
C LEU A 17 0.30 12.81 7.31
N ASN A 18 0.43 11.60 6.79
CA ASN A 18 -0.39 11.08 5.70
C ASN A 18 -1.88 11.10 6.09
N TYR A 19 -2.20 10.62 7.29
CA TYR A 19 -3.58 10.68 7.81
C TYR A 19 -4.08 12.12 8.00
N THR A 20 -3.20 13.02 8.45
CA THR A 20 -3.55 14.45 8.57
C THR A 20 -3.83 15.06 7.19
N LEU A 21 -3.01 14.77 6.17
CA LEU A 21 -3.25 15.22 4.80
C LEU A 21 -4.60 14.73 4.29
N MET A 22 -4.91 13.43 4.47
CA MET A 22 -6.21 12.89 4.11
C MET A 22 -7.36 13.59 4.86
N GLY A 23 -7.21 13.79 6.16
CA GLY A 23 -8.22 14.47 6.99
C GLY A 23 -8.48 15.90 6.54
N ILE A 24 -7.44 16.66 6.18
CA ILE A 24 -7.58 18.04 5.65
C ILE A 24 -8.31 18.01 4.30
N ASN A 25 -7.94 17.13 3.38
CA ASN A 25 -8.62 17.00 2.09
C ASN A 25 -10.12 16.70 2.26
N ILE A 26 -10.47 15.79 3.19
CA ILE A 26 -11.86 15.45 3.51
C ILE A 26 -12.59 16.65 4.11
N ALA A 27 -11.97 17.37 5.05
CA ALA A 27 -12.57 18.56 5.66
C ALA A 27 -12.84 19.67 4.64
N VAL A 28 -11.85 19.95 3.76
CA VAL A 28 -12.01 20.93 2.67
C VAL A 28 -13.11 20.50 1.72
N PHE A 29 -13.19 19.22 1.36
CA PHE A 29 -14.26 18.71 0.50
C PHE A 29 -15.65 18.83 1.11
N ILE A 30 -15.80 18.55 2.42
CA ILE A 30 -17.08 18.76 3.13
C ILE A 30 -17.47 20.23 3.08
N TRP A 31 -16.50 21.14 3.29
CA TRP A 31 -16.73 22.57 3.16
C TRP A 31 -17.14 22.96 1.74
N GLN A 32 -16.43 22.49 0.71
CA GLN A 32 -16.81 22.70 -0.70
C GLN A 32 -18.23 22.23 -0.98
N ALA A 33 -18.58 21.01 -0.55
CA ALA A 33 -19.90 20.45 -0.73
C ALA A 33 -20.98 21.27 0.00
N SER A 34 -20.69 21.82 1.18
CA SER A 34 -21.63 22.67 1.90
C SER A 34 -21.90 24.01 1.21
N VAL A 35 -20.85 24.65 0.67
CA VAL A 35 -20.95 25.97 0.02
C VAL A 35 -21.60 25.88 -1.37
N THR A 36 -21.35 24.79 -2.09
CA THR A 36 -21.79 24.61 -3.49
C THR A 36 -23.10 23.85 -3.62
N SER A 37 -23.86 23.68 -2.53
CA SER A 37 -25.06 22.83 -2.49
C SER A 37 -24.81 21.42 -3.04
N PHE A 38 -23.71 20.80 -2.61
CA PHE A 38 -23.24 19.51 -3.07
C PHE A 38 -22.91 19.49 -4.58
N PHE A 39 -22.14 20.49 -5.03
CA PHE A 39 -21.69 20.66 -6.42
C PHE A 39 -22.82 20.93 -7.44
N THR A 40 -24.03 21.32 -6.99
CA THR A 40 -25.14 21.68 -7.90
C THR A 40 -25.22 23.19 -8.19
N ASP A 41 -24.64 24.04 -7.34
CA ASP A 41 -24.53 25.48 -7.61
C ASP A 41 -23.27 25.77 -8.42
N GLU A 42 -23.43 25.86 -9.75
CA GLU A 42 -22.34 26.09 -10.71
C GLU A 42 -21.62 27.42 -10.48
N ARG A 43 -22.34 28.46 -10.04
CA ARG A 43 -21.74 29.78 -9.80
C ARG A 43 -20.84 29.72 -8.57
N ALA A 44 -21.34 29.18 -7.45
CA ALA A 44 -20.55 29.01 -6.25
C ALA A 44 -19.33 28.10 -6.50
N LEU A 45 -19.49 27.03 -7.28
CA LEU A 45 -18.40 26.12 -7.63
C LEU A 45 -17.32 26.83 -8.45
N THR A 46 -17.72 27.59 -9.47
CA THR A 46 -16.81 28.35 -10.34
C THR A 46 -16.06 29.43 -9.55
N GLU A 47 -16.74 30.18 -8.69
CA GLU A 47 -16.13 31.19 -7.81
C GLU A 47 -15.09 30.55 -6.87
N MET A 48 -15.41 29.40 -6.26
CA MET A 48 -14.47 28.66 -5.41
C MET A 48 -13.24 28.18 -6.18
N PHE A 49 -13.40 27.62 -7.38
CA PHE A 49 -12.26 27.14 -8.18
C PHE A 49 -11.40 28.28 -8.72
N LEU A 50 -11.98 29.41 -9.08
CA LEU A 50 -11.21 30.59 -9.47
C LEU A 50 -10.47 31.24 -8.30
N MET A 51 -10.94 31.06 -7.06
CA MET A 51 -10.33 31.62 -5.86
C MET A 51 -9.23 30.71 -5.28
N TYR A 52 -9.48 29.41 -5.22
CA TYR A 52 -8.61 28.45 -4.54
C TYR A 52 -7.91 27.46 -5.47
N GLY A 53 -8.35 27.34 -6.72
CA GLY A 53 -7.67 26.57 -7.75
C GLY A 53 -6.49 27.32 -8.34
N THR A 54 -5.58 26.59 -8.97
CA THR A 54 -4.47 27.18 -9.70
C THR A 54 -4.96 27.57 -11.09
N VAL A 55 -5.15 28.87 -11.34
CA VAL A 55 -5.44 29.39 -12.68
C VAL A 55 -4.10 29.58 -13.41
N PRO A 56 -3.81 28.82 -14.49
CA PRO A 56 -2.51 28.88 -15.17
C PRO A 56 -2.05 30.28 -15.58
N ASP A 57 -2.95 31.10 -16.15
CA ASP A 57 -2.62 32.47 -16.55
C ASP A 57 -2.19 33.33 -15.36
N ARG A 58 -2.93 33.23 -14.24
CA ARG A 58 -2.60 33.97 -13.00
C ARG A 58 -1.33 33.44 -12.34
N LEU A 59 -1.05 32.14 -12.45
CA LEU A 59 0.17 31.56 -11.88
C LEU A 59 1.43 32.25 -12.43
N PHE A 60 1.45 32.56 -13.74
CA PHE A 60 2.61 33.20 -14.36
C PHE A 60 2.53 34.73 -14.34
N SER A 61 1.34 35.32 -14.56
CA SER A 61 1.19 36.78 -14.63
C SER A 61 1.25 37.48 -13.26
N GLU A 62 0.81 36.80 -12.19
CA GLU A 62 0.75 37.36 -10.83
C GLU A 62 1.82 36.76 -9.89
N TRP A 63 2.84 36.10 -10.45
CA TRP A 63 3.92 35.51 -9.66
C TRP A 63 4.72 36.57 -8.89
N PRO A 64 5.10 36.35 -7.61
CA PRO A 64 4.85 35.17 -6.77
C PRO A 64 3.55 35.23 -5.96
N GLY A 65 2.74 36.29 -6.11
CA GLY A 65 1.52 36.53 -5.35
C GLY A 65 0.47 35.41 -5.50
N SER A 66 0.40 34.77 -6.67
CA SER A 66 -0.50 33.65 -6.94
C SER A 66 0.03 32.28 -6.49
N ALA A 67 1.27 32.18 -5.98
CA ALA A 67 1.90 30.89 -5.63
C ALA A 67 1.14 30.11 -4.55
N PHE A 68 0.42 30.80 -3.64
CA PHE A 68 -0.40 30.12 -2.64
C PHE A 68 -1.54 29.31 -3.26
N THR A 69 -2.02 29.69 -4.44
CA THR A 69 -3.10 28.98 -5.16
C THR A 69 -2.68 27.58 -5.59
N VAL A 70 -1.36 27.33 -5.73
CA VAL A 70 -0.80 25.99 -5.95
C VAL A 70 -1.00 25.11 -4.74
N VAL A 71 -0.83 25.66 -3.54
CA VAL A 71 -1.01 24.91 -2.30
C VAL A 71 -2.50 24.69 -2.02
N THR A 72 -3.34 25.71 -2.17
CA THR A 72 -4.78 25.56 -1.91
C THR A 72 -5.44 24.62 -2.92
N SER A 73 -5.04 24.65 -4.19
CA SER A 73 -5.60 23.78 -5.23
C SER A 73 -5.37 22.30 -4.94
N MET A 74 -4.27 21.95 -4.28
CA MET A 74 -3.96 20.58 -3.84
C MET A 74 -4.98 20.01 -2.85
N PHE A 75 -5.83 20.83 -2.23
CA PHE A 75 -6.86 20.38 -1.28
C PHE A 75 -8.28 20.48 -1.83
N MET A 76 -8.45 21.14 -2.98
CA MET A 76 -9.73 21.29 -3.67
C MET A 76 -10.02 20.07 -4.54
N HIS A 77 -11.28 19.65 -4.63
CA HIS A 77 -11.69 18.53 -5.49
C HIS A 77 -12.92 18.85 -6.33
N GLY A 78 -12.98 18.22 -7.51
CA GLY A 78 -14.07 18.35 -8.49
C GLY A 78 -15.32 17.50 -8.24
N GLY A 79 -15.35 16.70 -7.16
CA GLY A 79 -16.47 15.83 -6.83
C GLY A 79 -16.07 14.57 -6.08
N ILE A 80 -17.05 13.71 -5.77
CA ILE A 80 -16.89 12.53 -4.90
C ILE A 80 -15.88 11.54 -5.48
N ALA A 81 -16.01 11.19 -6.76
CA ALA A 81 -15.10 10.24 -7.40
C ALA A 81 -13.64 10.75 -7.38
N HIS A 82 -13.45 12.06 -7.56
CA HIS A 82 -12.14 12.69 -7.54
C HIS A 82 -11.49 12.59 -6.15
N ILE A 83 -12.20 12.96 -5.06
CA ILE A 83 -11.63 12.83 -3.71
C ILE A 83 -11.40 11.36 -3.31
N ILE A 84 -12.35 10.46 -3.58
CA ILE A 84 -12.17 9.04 -3.25
C ILE A 84 -10.94 8.48 -3.96
N GLY A 85 -10.78 8.78 -5.25
CA GLY A 85 -9.59 8.38 -6.01
C GLY A 85 -8.30 8.86 -5.34
N ASN A 86 -8.20 10.15 -5.03
CA ASN A 86 -7.02 10.71 -4.38
C ASN A 86 -6.75 10.08 -3.02
N MET A 87 -7.78 9.91 -2.18
CA MET A 87 -7.60 9.35 -0.84
C MET A 87 -7.20 7.88 -0.87
N VAL A 88 -7.68 7.09 -1.83
CA VAL A 88 -7.26 5.69 -2.00
C VAL A 88 -5.78 5.59 -2.34
N PHE A 89 -5.30 6.39 -3.30
CA PHE A 89 -3.88 6.37 -3.65
C PHE A 89 -2.99 6.93 -2.54
N LEU A 90 -3.42 7.99 -1.86
CA LEU A 90 -2.68 8.54 -0.73
C LEU A 90 -2.65 7.56 0.45
N TRP A 91 -3.73 6.82 0.68
CA TRP A 91 -3.82 5.77 1.70
C TRP A 91 -2.86 4.62 1.42
N VAL A 92 -2.84 4.12 0.18
CA VAL A 92 -2.03 2.95 -0.19
C VAL A 92 -0.54 3.28 -0.29
N PHE A 93 -0.17 4.45 -0.82
CA PHE A 93 1.23 4.74 -1.15
C PHE A 93 1.89 5.79 -0.25
N GLY A 94 1.11 6.67 0.36
CA GLY A 94 1.63 7.83 1.10
C GLY A 94 2.31 7.48 2.42
N ASP A 95 1.81 6.46 3.12
CA ASP A 95 2.36 6.05 4.41
C ASP A 95 3.79 5.51 4.31
N ASN A 96 4.08 4.74 3.27
CA ASN A 96 5.40 4.18 2.98
C ASN A 96 6.42 5.27 2.60
N ILE A 97 5.96 6.35 1.95
CA ILE A 97 6.82 7.51 1.67
C ILE A 97 7.09 8.32 2.94
N GLU A 98 6.07 8.53 3.79
CA GLU A 98 6.26 9.14 5.11
C GLU A 98 7.25 8.32 5.95
N ASP A 99 7.14 6.99 5.93
CA ASP A 99 8.04 6.08 6.63
C ASP A 99 9.49 6.27 6.21
N LYS A 100 9.76 6.33 4.90
CA LYS A 100 11.13 6.47 4.38
C LYS A 100 11.72 7.84 4.64
N PHE A 101 10.97 8.92 4.39
CA PHE A 101 11.52 10.27 4.47
C PHE A 101 11.37 10.91 5.86
N GLY A 102 10.46 10.42 6.68
CA GLY A 102 9.99 11.10 7.88
C GLY A 102 9.07 12.28 7.56
N ARG A 103 8.28 12.68 8.57
CA ARG A 103 7.19 13.67 8.42
C ARG A 103 7.60 14.97 7.75
N VAL A 104 8.64 15.62 8.27
CA VAL A 104 9.04 16.96 7.80
C VAL A 104 9.45 16.95 6.32
N LYS A 105 10.24 15.95 5.90
CA LYS A 105 10.65 15.86 4.50
C LYS A 105 9.50 15.43 3.62
N TYR A 106 8.63 14.54 4.11
CA TYR A 106 7.47 14.10 3.37
C TYR A 106 6.53 15.28 3.03
N ILE A 107 6.22 16.17 3.98
CA ILE A 107 5.37 17.34 3.66
C ILE A 107 6.04 18.30 2.68
N LEU A 108 7.34 18.56 2.82
CA LEU A 108 8.08 19.43 1.90
C LEU A 108 8.12 18.85 0.49
N LEU A 109 8.35 17.54 0.38
CA LEU A 109 8.33 16.82 -0.90
C LEU A 109 6.92 16.81 -1.50
N TYR A 110 5.89 16.52 -0.70
CA TYR A 110 4.50 16.51 -1.15
C TYR A 110 4.09 17.87 -1.74
N ILE A 111 4.39 18.97 -1.05
CA ILE A 111 4.15 20.33 -1.56
C ILE A 111 5.01 20.59 -2.80
N GLY A 112 6.31 20.25 -2.78
CA GLY A 112 7.21 20.43 -3.92
C GLY A 112 6.77 19.68 -5.18
N TRP A 113 6.25 18.46 -5.05
CA TRP A 113 5.67 17.70 -6.16
C TRP A 113 4.38 18.33 -6.68
N GLY A 114 3.57 18.91 -5.80
CA GLY A 114 2.41 19.72 -6.19
C GLY A 114 2.81 20.96 -7.01
N PHE A 115 3.88 21.65 -6.61
CA PHE A 115 4.44 22.76 -7.41
C PHE A 115 4.96 22.31 -8.76
N ALA A 116 5.73 21.21 -8.83
CA ALA A 116 6.22 20.68 -10.10
C ALA A 116 5.06 20.28 -11.04
N ALA A 117 4.00 19.68 -10.48
CA ALA A 117 2.78 19.35 -11.19
C ALA A 117 2.07 20.59 -11.74
N ALA A 118 1.84 21.60 -10.87
CA ALA A 118 1.16 22.83 -11.25
C ALA A 118 1.93 23.61 -12.31
N LEU A 119 3.26 23.73 -12.18
CA LEU A 119 4.08 24.44 -13.16
C LEU A 119 4.05 23.76 -14.54
N LEU A 120 4.19 22.43 -14.59
CA LEU A 120 4.15 21.72 -15.87
C LEU A 120 2.78 21.81 -16.54
N HIS A 121 1.71 21.61 -15.76
CA HIS A 121 0.35 21.72 -16.28
C HIS A 121 0.03 23.13 -16.76
N SER A 122 0.34 24.15 -15.95
CA SER A 122 0.04 25.54 -16.30
C SER A 122 0.80 25.99 -17.53
N ALA A 123 2.08 25.63 -17.66
CA ALA A 123 2.87 25.99 -18.85
C ALA A 123 2.25 25.43 -20.13
N ALA A 124 1.75 24.20 -20.08
CA ALA A 124 1.07 23.58 -21.21
C ALA A 124 -0.30 24.22 -21.47
N ALA A 125 -1.12 24.42 -20.44
CA ALA A 125 -2.45 25.02 -20.58
C ALA A 125 -2.39 26.43 -21.19
N VAL A 126 -1.44 27.26 -20.75
CA VAL A 126 -1.21 28.58 -21.36
C VAL A 126 -0.81 28.45 -22.84
N SER A 127 0.04 27.47 -23.18
CA SER A 127 0.48 27.26 -24.56
C SER A 127 -0.61 26.75 -25.50
N THR A 128 -1.65 26.11 -24.99
CA THR A 128 -2.79 25.58 -25.77
C THR A 128 -4.01 26.51 -25.78
N GLY A 129 -3.98 27.62 -25.02
CA GLY A 129 -5.09 28.57 -24.91
C GLY A 129 -6.09 28.26 -23.78
N ASP A 130 -5.81 27.25 -22.96
CA ASP A 130 -6.65 26.81 -21.82
C ASP A 130 -6.25 27.47 -20.50
N GLY A 131 -5.45 28.54 -20.55
CA GLY A 131 -4.81 29.16 -19.39
C GLY A 131 -5.76 29.77 -18.35
N ALA A 132 -7.02 30.00 -18.73
CA ALA A 132 -8.05 30.53 -17.84
C ALA A 132 -8.76 29.46 -17.00
N ILE A 133 -8.59 28.17 -17.33
CA ILE A 133 -9.30 27.07 -16.67
C ILE A 133 -8.55 26.70 -15.36
N PRO A 134 -9.19 26.82 -14.18
CA PRO A 134 -8.55 26.49 -12.91
C PRO A 134 -8.31 24.99 -12.76
N ALA A 135 -7.09 24.61 -12.36
CA ALA A 135 -6.75 23.26 -11.97
C ALA A 135 -6.94 23.07 -10.46
N VAL A 136 -7.57 21.96 -10.07
CA VAL A 136 -7.78 21.54 -8.67
C VAL A 136 -7.49 20.06 -8.49
N GLY A 137 -7.02 19.66 -7.31
CA GLY A 137 -6.84 18.26 -6.94
C GLY A 137 -5.48 17.96 -6.32
N ALA A 138 -5.49 17.11 -5.30
CA ALA A 138 -4.29 16.52 -4.70
C ALA A 138 -3.47 15.64 -5.67
N SER A 139 -4.06 15.25 -6.80
CA SER A 139 -3.55 14.22 -7.69
C SER A 139 -2.16 14.50 -8.28
N GLY A 140 -1.77 15.77 -8.44
CA GLY A 140 -0.42 16.13 -8.89
C GLY A 140 0.64 15.74 -7.86
N ALA A 141 0.45 16.14 -6.60
CA ALA A 141 1.33 15.77 -5.50
C ALA A 141 1.31 14.26 -5.20
N ILE A 142 0.13 13.64 -5.26
CA ILE A 142 -0.02 12.18 -5.13
C ILE A 142 0.72 11.46 -6.25
N SER A 143 0.69 11.96 -7.49
CA SER A 143 1.50 11.39 -8.58
C SER A 143 3.00 11.42 -8.25
N GLY A 144 3.48 12.44 -7.53
CA GLY A 144 4.82 12.47 -6.94
C GLY A 144 5.06 11.38 -5.90
N VAL A 145 4.08 11.12 -5.03
CA VAL A 145 4.11 9.96 -4.11
C VAL A 145 4.29 8.67 -4.89
N LEU A 146 3.51 8.44 -5.95
CA LEU A 146 3.61 7.23 -6.78
C LEU A 146 4.96 7.11 -7.48
N GLY A 147 5.48 8.21 -8.05
CA GLY A 147 6.79 8.23 -8.70
C GLY A 147 7.92 7.89 -7.73
N ALA A 148 7.91 8.49 -6.54
CA ALA A 148 8.86 8.17 -5.48
C ALA A 148 8.72 6.71 -5.01
N TYR A 149 7.48 6.24 -4.84
CA TYR A 149 7.17 4.89 -4.40
C TYR A 149 7.70 3.83 -5.37
N MET A 150 7.47 4.02 -6.67
CA MET A 150 7.96 3.11 -7.71
C MET A 150 9.47 2.92 -7.66
N VAL A 151 10.22 3.99 -7.40
CA VAL A 151 11.69 3.96 -7.34
C VAL A 151 12.20 3.35 -6.03
N MET A 152 11.52 3.62 -4.93
CA MET A 152 11.92 3.19 -3.59
C MET A 152 11.53 1.74 -3.27
N PHE A 153 10.41 1.28 -3.83
CA PHE A 153 9.85 -0.04 -3.56
C PHE A 153 9.65 -0.87 -4.85
N PRO A 154 10.68 -1.05 -5.69
CA PRO A 154 10.53 -1.68 -7.01
C PRO A 154 10.17 -3.18 -6.93
N ARG A 155 10.33 -3.80 -5.75
CA ARG A 155 10.01 -5.21 -5.50
C ARG A 155 8.67 -5.42 -4.80
N ALA A 156 8.01 -4.34 -4.35
CA ALA A 156 6.73 -4.46 -3.69
C ALA A 156 5.64 -4.89 -4.68
N ARG A 157 4.57 -5.46 -4.14
CA ARG A 157 3.37 -5.88 -4.86
C ARG A 157 2.15 -5.19 -4.24
N ILE A 158 1.27 -4.75 -5.12
CA ILE A 158 0.04 -4.06 -4.75
C ILE A 158 -1.11 -5.07 -4.80
N TYR A 159 -1.80 -5.22 -3.68
CA TYR A 159 -3.04 -5.96 -3.59
C TYR A 159 -4.14 -5.16 -4.26
N THR A 160 -4.63 -5.67 -5.37
CA THR A 160 -5.55 -4.98 -6.27
C THR A 160 -6.83 -5.78 -6.40
N ILE A 161 -7.98 -5.14 -6.20
CA ILE A 161 -9.27 -5.67 -6.62
C ILE A 161 -9.42 -5.41 -8.11
N ILE A 162 -9.62 -6.48 -8.88
CA ILE A 162 -10.10 -6.40 -10.24
C ILE A 162 -11.59 -6.70 -10.20
N THR A 163 -12.38 -5.74 -10.70
CA THR A 163 -13.84 -5.81 -10.79
C THR A 163 -14.32 -6.08 -12.21
N ALA A 164 -13.41 -6.42 -13.14
CA ALA A 164 -13.75 -6.70 -14.53
C ALA A 164 -14.29 -8.13 -14.66
N PHE A 165 -15.53 -8.26 -15.14
CA PHE A 165 -16.31 -9.50 -15.30
C PHE A 165 -16.62 -10.28 -14.02
N PHE A 166 -15.67 -10.36 -13.07
CA PHE A 166 -15.81 -10.93 -11.73
C PHE A 166 -15.03 -10.08 -10.72
N ILE A 167 -15.33 -10.24 -9.42
CA ILE A 167 -14.58 -9.60 -8.33
C ILE A 167 -13.53 -10.59 -7.82
N TYR A 168 -12.26 -10.30 -8.06
CA TYR A 168 -11.15 -11.10 -7.53
C TYR A 168 -9.96 -10.21 -7.15
N THR A 169 -9.13 -10.70 -6.23
CA THR A 169 -7.95 -9.99 -5.74
C THR A 169 -6.68 -10.57 -6.35
N VAL A 170 -5.82 -9.71 -6.89
CA VAL A 170 -4.51 -10.10 -7.44
C VAL A 170 -3.40 -9.27 -6.80
N ARG A 171 -2.19 -9.85 -6.77
CA ARG A 171 -0.97 -9.14 -6.33
C ARG A 171 -0.18 -8.75 -7.57
N ILE A 172 -0.08 -7.45 -7.84
CA ILE A 172 0.57 -6.95 -9.05
C ILE A 172 1.87 -6.26 -8.66
N PRO A 173 3.02 -6.60 -9.29
CA PRO A 173 4.27 -5.89 -9.05
C PRO A 173 4.11 -4.38 -9.29
N VAL A 174 4.70 -3.56 -8.43
CA VAL A 174 4.64 -2.09 -8.53
C VAL A 174 5.08 -1.57 -9.89
N LEU A 175 6.14 -2.15 -10.45
CA LEU A 175 6.67 -1.81 -11.78
C LEU A 175 5.71 -2.13 -12.93
N VAL A 176 4.67 -2.92 -12.70
CA VAL A 176 3.62 -3.17 -13.67
C VAL A 176 2.42 -2.29 -13.36
N TYR A 177 1.95 -2.30 -12.11
CA TYR A 177 0.74 -1.60 -11.70
C TYR A 177 0.82 -0.09 -11.94
N ILE A 178 1.88 0.57 -11.46
CA ILE A 178 1.98 2.03 -11.51
C ILE A 178 2.09 2.52 -12.97
N PRO A 179 3.01 2.00 -13.81
CA PRO A 179 3.08 2.40 -15.21
C PRO A 179 1.80 2.10 -15.99
N PHE A 180 1.18 0.95 -15.75
CA PHE A 180 -0.09 0.60 -16.40
C PHE A 180 -1.20 1.58 -16.03
N TRP A 181 -1.38 1.84 -14.73
CA TRP A 181 -2.38 2.80 -14.26
C TRP A 181 -2.11 4.22 -14.79
N PHE A 182 -0.85 4.64 -14.79
CA PHE A 182 -0.44 5.94 -15.30
C PHE A 182 -0.69 6.08 -16.82
N ALA A 183 -0.39 5.03 -17.59
CA ALA A 183 -0.69 4.99 -19.01
C ALA A 183 -2.19 5.06 -19.29
N LEU A 184 -3.02 4.35 -18.50
CA LEU A 184 -4.47 4.46 -18.61
C LEU A 184 -4.98 5.88 -18.34
N GLN A 185 -4.40 6.60 -17.38
CA GLN A 185 -4.75 8.01 -17.16
C GLN A 185 -4.48 8.83 -18.42
N LEU A 186 -3.28 8.75 -19.01
CA LEU A 186 -2.95 9.47 -20.24
C LEU A 186 -3.87 9.10 -21.41
N ILE A 187 -4.17 7.81 -21.58
CA ILE A 187 -5.09 7.33 -22.63
C ILE A 187 -6.49 7.89 -22.41
N PHE A 188 -7.02 7.84 -21.18
CA PHE A 188 -8.33 8.41 -20.87
C PHE A 188 -8.35 9.92 -21.02
N GLY A 189 -7.24 10.62 -20.84
CA GLY A 189 -7.14 12.04 -21.12
C GLY A 189 -7.25 12.35 -22.60
N VAL A 190 -6.53 11.60 -23.44
CA VAL A 190 -6.62 11.76 -24.90
C VAL A 190 -8.00 11.35 -25.39
N ILE A 191 -8.52 10.19 -24.98
CA ILE A 191 -9.84 9.70 -25.44
C ILE A 191 -10.97 10.58 -24.90
N GLY A 192 -10.89 11.04 -23.65
CA GLY A 192 -11.89 11.90 -23.02
C GLY A 192 -12.09 13.20 -23.78
N GLN A 193 -11.02 13.79 -24.33
CA GLN A 193 -11.09 14.97 -25.19
C GLN A 193 -11.96 14.76 -26.45
N PHE A 194 -12.06 13.52 -26.95
CA PHE A 194 -12.83 13.15 -28.15
C PHE A 194 -14.07 12.29 -27.85
N GLY A 195 -14.42 12.11 -26.57
CA GLY A 195 -15.51 11.23 -26.14
C GLY A 195 -16.88 11.92 -26.21
N PRO A 196 -17.98 11.14 -26.31
CA PRO A 196 -19.35 11.67 -26.33
C PRO A 196 -19.78 12.35 -25.00
N PHE A 197 -18.96 12.23 -23.96
CA PHE A 197 -19.16 12.85 -22.65
C PHE A 197 -18.30 14.11 -22.41
N GLY A 198 -17.55 14.58 -23.42
CA GLY A 198 -16.71 15.78 -23.34
C GLY A 198 -15.42 15.61 -22.53
N ASP A 199 -14.64 16.70 -22.43
CA ASP A 199 -13.39 16.75 -21.68
C ASP A 199 -13.62 16.34 -20.21
N SER A 200 -12.82 15.36 -19.76
CA SER A 200 -12.82 14.87 -18.38
C SER A 200 -12.47 15.95 -17.34
N GLY A 201 -11.90 17.09 -17.77
CA GLY A 201 -11.45 18.17 -16.88
C GLY A 201 -10.27 17.76 -15.98
N VAL A 202 -9.61 16.64 -16.28
CA VAL A 202 -8.48 16.12 -15.50
C VAL A 202 -7.17 16.68 -16.05
N ALA A 203 -6.39 17.33 -15.19
CA ALA A 203 -5.10 17.92 -15.52
C ALA A 203 -3.98 16.86 -15.66
N TYR A 204 -4.01 16.02 -16.70
CA TYR A 204 -3.07 14.89 -16.87
C TYR A 204 -1.58 15.30 -16.87
N LEU A 205 -1.25 16.47 -17.43
CA LEU A 205 0.12 16.98 -17.38
C LEU A 205 0.58 17.32 -15.95
N ALA A 206 -0.35 17.62 -15.04
CA ALA A 206 -0.03 17.76 -13.63
C ALA A 206 0.44 16.42 -13.05
N HIS A 207 -0.20 15.30 -13.44
CA HIS A 207 0.22 13.97 -13.01
C HIS A 207 1.62 13.64 -13.53
N VAL A 208 1.93 13.98 -14.78
CA VAL A 208 3.28 13.80 -15.37
C VAL A 208 4.32 14.61 -14.59
N GLY A 209 4.06 15.89 -14.33
CA GLY A 209 5.01 16.76 -13.64
C GLY A 209 5.29 16.29 -12.22
N GLY A 210 4.22 15.94 -11.48
CA GLY A 210 4.33 15.37 -10.15
C GLY A 210 5.10 14.05 -10.15
N PHE A 211 4.73 13.11 -11.05
CA PHE A 211 5.35 11.80 -11.13
C PHE A 211 6.85 11.86 -11.41
N ILE A 212 7.27 12.68 -12.40
CA ILE A 212 8.69 12.86 -12.74
C ILE A 212 9.43 13.44 -11.52
N ALA A 213 8.91 14.48 -10.89
CA ALA A 213 9.53 15.07 -9.71
C ALA A 213 9.65 14.07 -8.55
N GLY A 214 8.61 13.27 -8.34
CA GLY A 214 8.57 12.15 -7.39
C GLY A 214 9.64 11.11 -7.67
N ALA A 215 9.71 10.60 -8.90
CA ALA A 215 10.68 9.60 -9.29
C ALA A 215 12.13 10.11 -9.13
N VAL A 216 12.40 11.33 -9.58
CA VAL A 216 13.71 11.98 -9.45
C VAL A 216 14.11 12.10 -7.98
N THR A 217 13.25 12.70 -7.14
CA THR A 217 13.50 12.80 -5.69
C THR A 217 13.58 11.43 -5.01
N GLY A 218 12.86 10.43 -5.52
CA GLY A 218 12.97 9.02 -5.13
C GLY A 218 14.36 8.44 -5.36
N VAL A 219 14.94 8.66 -6.54
CA VAL A 219 16.31 8.24 -6.88
C VAL A 219 17.32 8.92 -5.96
N PHE A 220 17.21 10.24 -5.80
CA PHE A 220 18.11 11.00 -4.91
C PHE A 220 17.97 10.54 -3.44
N GLY A 221 16.74 10.34 -2.99
CA GLY A 221 16.41 9.86 -1.65
C GLY A 221 17.06 8.52 -1.35
N ARG A 222 16.87 7.55 -2.26
CA ARG A 222 17.39 6.19 -2.15
C ARG A 222 18.92 6.14 -2.15
N ASN A 223 19.57 6.91 -3.00
CA ASN A 223 21.02 6.80 -3.23
C ASN A 223 21.86 7.68 -2.28
N PHE A 224 21.33 8.80 -1.81
CA PHE A 224 22.15 9.80 -1.09
C PHE A 224 21.59 10.17 0.28
N ILE A 225 20.28 10.37 0.40
CA ILE A 225 19.69 10.89 1.64
C ILE A 225 19.57 9.78 2.69
N LEU A 226 18.95 8.65 2.36
CA LEU A 226 18.69 7.58 3.31
C LEU A 226 19.97 6.92 3.84
N PRO A 227 20.98 6.59 3.01
CA PRO A 227 22.25 6.03 3.51
C PRO A 227 23.00 7.01 4.43
N LYS A 228 22.99 8.31 4.09
CA LYS A 228 23.64 9.35 4.91
C LYS A 228 22.94 9.48 6.27
N LEU A 229 21.61 9.52 6.31
CA LEU A 229 20.85 9.56 7.57
C LEU A 229 21.13 8.33 8.44
N ALA A 230 21.17 7.13 7.84
CA ALA A 230 21.53 5.91 8.55
C ALA A 230 22.95 5.99 9.14
N SER A 231 23.93 6.50 8.38
CA SER A 231 25.30 6.68 8.86
C SER A 231 25.45 7.73 9.97
N LEU A 232 24.64 8.81 9.93
CA LEU A 232 24.63 9.85 10.97
C LEU A 232 23.97 9.35 12.26
N ALA A 233 22.88 8.59 12.14
CA ALA A 233 22.26 7.91 13.27
C ALA A 233 23.21 6.90 13.93
N GLY A 234 24.02 6.20 13.11
CA GLY A 234 25.03 5.25 13.57
C GLY A 234 26.29 5.87 14.19
N LYS A 235 26.56 7.16 13.98
CA LYS A 235 27.76 7.85 14.51
C LYS A 235 27.53 8.61 15.83
N GLY A 236 26.29 8.84 16.24
CA GLY A 236 25.96 9.70 17.38
C GLY A 236 25.42 9.01 18.62
N THR A 237 25.12 7.71 18.57
CA THR A 237 24.63 6.99 19.74
C THR A 237 25.12 5.55 19.68
N THR A 238 25.72 5.07 20.77
CA THR A 238 25.49 3.67 21.17
C THR A 238 23.99 3.60 21.44
N TYR A 239 23.21 3.39 20.38
CA TYR A 239 21.83 2.98 20.53
C TYR A 239 21.92 1.61 21.20
N LYS A 240 21.91 1.61 22.54
CA LYS A 240 21.31 0.50 23.26
C LYS A 240 19.87 0.56 22.75
N PRO A 241 19.40 -0.41 21.95
CA PRO A 241 17.98 -0.48 21.69
C PRO A 241 17.29 -0.35 23.05
N PRO A 242 16.17 0.40 23.16
CA PRO A 242 15.37 0.28 24.37
C PRO A 242 15.30 -1.22 24.60
N VAL A 243 15.79 -1.68 25.77
CA VAL A 243 15.65 -3.09 26.16
C VAL A 243 14.24 -3.34 25.74
N LYS A 244 14.08 -4.17 24.69
CA LYS A 244 12.75 -4.48 24.19
C LYS A 244 12.05 -4.74 25.51
N LYS A 245 10.93 -4.06 25.80
CA LYS A 245 9.89 -4.85 26.47
C LYS A 245 9.84 -6.02 25.52
N VAL A 246 10.50 -7.10 25.93
CA VAL A 246 10.35 -8.39 25.32
C VAL A 246 8.86 -8.45 25.49
N ARG A 247 8.12 -8.07 24.43
CA ARG A 247 6.72 -8.44 24.30
C ARG A 247 6.86 -9.89 24.67
N PRO A 248 6.37 -10.31 25.86
CA PRO A 248 6.71 -11.60 26.44
C PRO A 248 6.68 -12.53 25.25
N LYS A 249 7.86 -13.03 24.85
CA LYS A 249 8.12 -13.63 23.54
C LYS A 249 6.87 -14.44 23.32
N ILE A 250 5.93 -14.01 22.46
CA ILE A 250 4.55 -14.54 22.53
C ILE A 250 4.81 -16.01 22.46
N GLU A 251 4.65 -16.70 23.59
CA GLU A 251 5.12 -18.07 23.71
C GLU A 251 4.40 -18.72 22.56
N ASP A 252 5.20 -19.23 21.62
CA ASP A 252 4.76 -19.61 20.28
C ASP A 252 3.38 -20.17 20.44
N VAL A 253 2.34 -19.40 20.06
CA VAL A 253 0.97 -19.65 20.57
C VAL A 253 0.71 -21.09 20.25
N VAL A 254 0.79 -21.91 21.30
CA VAL A 254 0.56 -23.34 21.21
C VAL A 254 -0.78 -23.40 20.54
N SER A 255 -0.86 -24.11 19.41
CA SER A 255 -2.12 -24.41 18.76
C SER A 255 -3.17 -24.58 19.86
N GLU A 256 -4.16 -23.67 19.96
CA GLU A 256 -5.09 -23.63 21.11
C GLU A 256 -5.80 -24.99 21.27
N THR A 257 -5.81 -25.77 20.20
CA THR A 257 -6.17 -27.17 20.09
C THR A 257 -4.94 -28.08 19.96
N PRO A 258 -4.71 -29.03 20.88
CA PRO A 258 -3.69 -30.05 20.71
C PRO A 258 -4.01 -30.94 19.49
N PRO A 259 -2.99 -31.53 18.84
CA PRO A 259 -3.22 -32.47 17.74
C PRO A 259 -4.07 -33.66 18.18
N GLU A 260 -5.08 -34.00 17.38
CA GLU A 260 -5.95 -35.15 17.63
C GLU A 260 -5.37 -36.39 16.96
N VAL A 261 -5.34 -37.51 17.68
CA VAL A 261 -4.86 -38.80 17.15
C VAL A 261 -6.04 -39.74 16.98
N ILE A 262 -6.24 -40.22 15.76
CA ILE A 262 -7.25 -41.20 15.40
C ILE A 262 -6.55 -42.54 15.14
N GLU A 263 -6.97 -43.59 15.84
CA GLU A 263 -6.47 -44.94 15.65
C GLU A 263 -7.38 -45.74 14.71
N GLY A 264 -6.80 -46.29 13.64
CA GLY A 264 -7.47 -47.22 12.72
C GLY A 264 -6.86 -48.63 12.78
N PRO A 265 -7.45 -49.61 12.06
CA PRO A 265 -6.97 -51.01 12.08
C PRO A 265 -5.50 -51.19 11.67
N GLY A 266 -4.99 -50.35 10.76
CA GLY A 266 -3.61 -50.42 10.25
C GLY A 266 -2.86 -49.10 10.23
N TYR A 267 -3.43 -48.03 10.78
CA TYR A 267 -2.86 -46.69 10.71
C TYR A 267 -3.14 -45.86 11.96
N TYR A 268 -2.36 -44.80 12.11
CA TYR A 268 -2.69 -43.64 12.94
C TYR A 268 -2.87 -42.43 12.03
N GLU A 269 -3.86 -41.60 12.31
CA GLU A 269 -4.06 -40.34 11.61
C GLU A 269 -4.04 -39.20 12.61
N ILE A 270 -3.18 -38.22 12.37
CA ILE A 270 -3.04 -37.04 13.22
C ILE A 270 -3.62 -35.84 12.50
N ILE A 271 -4.54 -35.15 13.17
CA ILE A 271 -5.14 -33.91 12.68
C ILE A 271 -4.59 -32.75 13.51
N ALA A 272 -3.96 -31.80 12.84
CA ALA A 272 -3.35 -30.63 13.48
C ALA A 272 -3.76 -29.34 12.78
N GLU A 273 -4.04 -28.29 13.55
CA GLU A 273 -4.33 -26.96 13.03
C GLU A 273 -3.02 -26.17 12.81
N ILE A 274 -2.68 -25.91 11.55
CA ILE A 274 -1.44 -25.26 11.13
C ILE A 274 -1.77 -24.16 10.13
N LYS A 275 -1.97 -22.93 10.62
CA LYS A 275 -2.35 -21.79 9.76
C LYS A 275 -1.13 -21.09 9.15
N GLY A 276 -1.31 -20.55 7.94
CA GLY A 276 -0.32 -19.66 7.34
C GLY A 276 0.89 -20.38 6.74
N VAL A 277 0.74 -21.66 6.42
CA VAL A 277 1.65 -22.47 5.61
C VAL A 277 1.14 -22.52 4.17
N ALA A 278 2.05 -22.49 3.19
CA ALA A 278 1.72 -22.44 1.76
C ALA A 278 1.15 -23.76 1.23
N ASP A 279 1.79 -24.88 1.57
CA ASP A 279 1.41 -26.23 1.16
C ASP A 279 2.04 -27.29 2.10
N ALA A 280 1.74 -28.57 1.86
CA ALA A 280 2.19 -29.68 2.69
C ALA A 280 3.72 -29.85 2.78
N SER A 281 4.49 -29.36 1.80
CA SER A 281 5.97 -29.51 1.78
C SER A 281 6.67 -28.76 2.91
N ALA A 282 6.00 -27.78 3.49
CA ALA A 282 6.50 -27.00 4.61
C ALA A 282 6.19 -27.64 5.98
N ILE A 283 5.57 -28.82 6.01
CA ILE A 283 5.20 -29.57 7.22
C ILE A 283 6.02 -30.86 7.27
N HIS A 284 6.73 -31.05 8.38
CA HIS A 284 7.57 -32.22 8.62
C HIS A 284 7.07 -32.93 9.86
N ALA A 285 6.84 -34.24 9.75
CA ALA A 285 6.42 -35.09 10.85
C ALA A 285 7.39 -36.26 11.02
N THR A 286 7.80 -36.53 12.26
CA THR A 286 8.73 -37.62 12.59
C THR A 286 8.22 -38.37 13.81
N TYR A 287 8.14 -39.69 13.72
CA TYR A 287 7.80 -40.56 14.85
C TYR A 287 9.06 -40.89 15.67
N GLU A 288 8.98 -40.72 16.98
CA GLU A 288 10.01 -41.10 17.96
C GLU A 288 9.59 -42.36 18.71
N GLN A 289 10.34 -43.45 18.52
CA GLN A 289 9.97 -44.77 19.06
C GLN A 289 10.03 -44.84 20.59
N GLU A 290 11.02 -44.21 21.23
CA GLU A 290 11.19 -44.24 22.68
C GLU A 290 10.09 -43.48 23.44
N SER A 291 9.70 -42.31 22.91
CA SER A 291 8.71 -41.43 23.52
C SER A 291 7.28 -41.68 23.03
N LYS A 292 7.11 -42.46 21.94
CA LYS A 292 5.84 -42.66 21.21
C LYS A 292 5.20 -41.36 20.75
N LEU A 293 6.01 -40.31 20.57
CA LEU A 293 5.57 -39.00 20.10
C LEU A 293 5.78 -38.89 18.60
N VAL A 294 4.81 -38.29 17.92
CA VAL A 294 5.00 -37.76 16.58
C VAL A 294 5.29 -36.27 16.72
N ARG A 295 6.55 -35.87 16.47
CA ARG A 295 6.93 -34.46 16.39
C ARG A 295 6.50 -33.90 15.06
N ILE A 296 5.83 -32.75 15.09
CA ILE A 296 5.32 -32.06 13.92
C ILE A 296 5.92 -30.66 13.94
N THR A 297 6.64 -30.31 12.88
CA THR A 297 7.21 -28.98 12.68
C THR A 297 6.69 -28.40 11.38
N ALA A 298 6.33 -27.12 11.39
CA ALA A 298 5.92 -26.44 10.17
C ALA A 298 6.52 -25.04 10.09
N ASN A 299 6.96 -24.66 8.89
CA ASN A 299 7.63 -23.38 8.65
C ASN A 299 6.91 -22.59 7.56
N GLY A 300 6.17 -21.56 7.95
CA GLY A 300 5.44 -20.67 7.04
C GLY A 300 5.52 -19.21 7.50
N SER A 301 4.41 -18.47 7.40
CA SER A 301 4.29 -17.13 8.03
C SER A 301 4.41 -17.16 9.56
N ARG A 302 4.27 -18.36 10.15
CA ARG A 302 4.50 -18.68 11.56
C ARG A 302 5.29 -19.99 11.64
N ARG A 303 6.02 -20.20 12.73
CA ARG A 303 6.68 -21.48 13.03
C ARG A 303 5.82 -22.26 14.02
N TYR A 304 5.61 -23.53 13.72
CA TYR A 304 4.89 -24.46 14.59
C TYR A 304 5.82 -25.57 15.05
N GLU A 305 5.72 -25.92 16.33
CA GLU A 305 6.35 -27.10 16.92
C GLU A 305 5.35 -27.72 17.89
N MET A 306 4.91 -28.93 17.58
CA MET A 306 3.90 -29.65 18.35
C MET A 306 4.24 -31.14 18.38
N ALA A 307 3.64 -31.85 19.34
CA ALA A 307 3.79 -33.29 19.45
C ALA A 307 2.42 -33.94 19.67
N ALA A 308 2.19 -35.05 19.01
CA ALA A 308 1.03 -35.90 19.23
C ALA A 308 1.49 -37.23 19.84
N LYS A 309 0.89 -37.65 20.96
CA LYS A 309 1.22 -38.92 21.60
C LYS A 309 0.35 -40.04 21.00
N LEU A 310 1.00 -41.07 20.44
CA LEU A 310 0.29 -42.26 20.00
C LEU A 310 -0.16 -43.13 21.21
N PRO A 311 -1.14 -44.02 21.05
CA PRO A 311 -1.55 -44.96 22.10
C PRO A 311 -0.38 -45.75 22.66
N ASP A 312 -0.41 -46.08 23.96
CA ASP A 312 0.68 -46.83 24.60
C ASP A 312 0.85 -48.25 24.01
N THR A 313 -0.14 -48.76 23.27
CA THR A 313 -0.10 -50.02 22.51
C THR A 313 0.68 -49.92 21.20
N ALA A 314 1.13 -48.74 20.78
CA ALA A 314 1.90 -48.56 19.55
C ALA A 314 3.29 -49.23 19.64
N ALA A 315 3.49 -50.29 18.84
CA ALA A 315 4.77 -51.01 18.71
C ALA A 315 5.77 -50.28 17.78
N GLY A 316 5.27 -49.45 16.86
CA GLY A 316 6.04 -48.65 15.93
C GLY A 316 5.13 -48.00 14.88
N ALA A 317 5.57 -46.89 14.30
CA ALA A 317 4.83 -46.19 13.24
C ALA A 317 5.79 -45.56 12.23
N THR A 318 5.37 -45.46 10.97
CA THR A 318 6.11 -44.74 9.92
C THR A 318 5.19 -43.75 9.24
N VAL A 319 5.63 -42.50 9.07
CA VAL A 319 4.86 -41.46 8.38
C VAL A 319 4.77 -41.83 6.89
N GLU A 320 3.56 -42.06 6.39
CA GLU A 320 3.29 -42.38 4.99
C GLU A 320 3.02 -41.13 4.16
N SER A 321 2.25 -40.19 4.70
CA SER A 321 1.88 -38.98 3.97
C SER A 321 1.51 -37.82 4.88
N VAL A 322 1.70 -36.61 4.35
CA VAL A 322 1.26 -35.36 4.94
C VAL A 322 0.40 -34.66 3.92
N GLN A 323 -0.87 -34.41 4.27
CA GLN A 323 -1.81 -33.65 3.46
C GLN A 323 -2.14 -32.34 4.18
N TYR A 324 -2.35 -31.28 3.41
CA TYR A 324 -2.66 -29.97 3.96
C TYR A 324 -3.73 -29.28 3.13
N LEU A 325 -4.79 -28.83 3.80
CA LEU A 325 -5.88 -28.09 3.17
C LEU A 325 -6.48 -27.10 4.17
N ASN A 326 -6.57 -25.82 3.76
CA ASN A 326 -7.26 -24.76 4.51
C ASN A 326 -6.83 -24.62 5.99
N GLY A 327 -5.53 -24.75 6.27
CA GLY A 327 -5.01 -24.61 7.64
C GLY A 327 -5.09 -25.86 8.49
N ILE A 328 -5.50 -27.00 7.93
CA ILE A 328 -5.55 -28.30 8.61
C ILE A 328 -4.54 -29.23 7.96
N ALA A 329 -3.64 -29.78 8.77
CA ALA A 329 -2.70 -30.83 8.39
C ALA A 329 -3.25 -32.19 8.81
N ARG A 330 -3.23 -33.15 7.88
CA ARG A 330 -3.51 -34.57 8.12
C ARG A 330 -2.25 -35.37 7.90
N ILE A 331 -1.75 -36.00 8.95
CA ILE A 331 -0.51 -36.78 8.91
C ILE A 331 -0.89 -38.23 9.13
N ARG A 332 -0.63 -39.07 8.13
CA ARG A 332 -0.95 -40.49 8.17
C ARG A 332 0.28 -41.31 8.45
N LEU A 333 0.17 -42.21 9.42
CA LEU A 333 1.22 -43.15 9.80
C LEU A 333 0.74 -44.59 9.63
N ALA A 334 1.56 -45.44 9.02
CA ALA A 334 1.35 -46.88 9.03
C ALA A 334 1.75 -47.47 10.38
N LYS A 335 0.96 -48.40 10.90
CA LYS A 335 1.36 -49.25 12.04
C LYS A 335 2.43 -50.22 11.55
N ILE A 336 3.55 -50.31 12.27
CA ILE A 336 4.54 -51.36 12.03
C ILE A 336 4.04 -52.62 12.74
N PRO A 337 3.87 -53.76 12.04
CA PRO A 337 3.55 -55.03 12.68
C PRO A 337 4.62 -55.36 13.73
N SER A 338 4.18 -55.74 14.92
CA SER A 338 5.07 -56.22 16.00
C SER A 338 5.78 -57.51 15.63
#